data_AF-A0A821HUG8-F1
#
_entry.id   AF-A0A821HUG8-F1
#
_cell.length_a   1.000
_cell.length_b   1.000
_cell.length_c   1.000
_cell.angle_alpha   90.00
_cell.angle_beta   90.00
_cell.angle_gamma   90.00
#
_symmetry.space_group_name_H-M   'P 1'
#
loop_
_entity.id
_entity.type
_entity.pdbx_description
1 polymer ?
#
loop_
_entity_poly.entity_id
_entity_poly.type
_entity_poly.pdbx_seq_one_letter_code
_entity_poly.pdbx_strand_id
1 'polypeptide(L)'
;MSTSKVNRCYLLYCNTSVQFEYLLDKNKWPDKLCDCDYTFDLPRKIPSSYSVVMSNVPTQWDVQSFCDELKLQYKTIIKSERLYVRGGRPIPKIRIDFSSNKELSEILKNKHMLLDDCPTCYPIESYVPPPKVLRCYICQQYDDHVAAYCPNKDKPICFKCGQQHQYNPECQNEICCVHYKGDHMTGNPNCPKKIEIRDLKKLQTNPSSSKISYLSNRNIWTGNSVLHLFGDSATKPTLTKNNPNENVHSLKLLDTIHLNIQSILEQQAELNKHLSDLTLQQNDQAKEIINVNQILNDIVCP
;
A
#
# COMPACT_ATOMS: atom_id res chain seq x y z
N MET A 1 5.17 -44.39 -19.85
CA MET A 1 4.53 -43.65 -18.75
C MET A 1 4.85 -42.18 -18.92
N SER A 2 3.88 -41.38 -19.36
CA SER A 2 4.03 -39.92 -19.49
C SER A 2 3.91 -39.31 -18.10
N THR A 3 5.02 -38.88 -17.51
CA THR A 3 5.02 -38.11 -16.26
C THR A 3 4.53 -36.70 -16.59
N SER A 4 3.25 -36.41 -16.31
CA SER A 4 2.75 -35.04 -16.43
C SER A 4 3.53 -34.16 -15.45
N LYS A 5 4.35 -33.22 -15.96
CA LYS A 5 4.98 -32.18 -15.14
C LYS A 5 3.89 -31.41 -14.41
N VAL A 6 3.80 -31.58 -13.10
CA VAL A 6 2.87 -30.84 -12.24
C VAL A 6 3.44 -29.43 -12.06
N ASN A 7 2.90 -28.46 -12.79
CA ASN A 7 3.21 -27.05 -12.54
C ASN A 7 2.52 -26.62 -11.25
N ARG A 8 3.32 -26.19 -10.27
CA ARG A 8 2.83 -25.61 -9.01
C ARG A 8 3.03 -24.11 -9.03
N CYS A 9 1.98 -23.37 -8.70
CA CYS A 9 2.03 -21.92 -8.56
C CYS A 9 2.02 -21.56 -7.07
N TYR A 10 2.95 -20.72 -6.65
CA TYR A 10 3.03 -20.20 -5.29
C TYR A 10 2.81 -18.69 -5.29
N LEU A 11 2.11 -18.20 -4.28
CA LEU A 11 1.93 -16.77 -4.04
C LEU A 11 2.84 -16.35 -2.89
N LEU A 12 3.63 -15.31 -3.14
CA LEU A 12 4.53 -14.73 -2.16
C LEU A 12 3.93 -13.42 -1.66
N TYR A 13 3.93 -13.26 -0.34
CA TYR A 13 3.42 -12.08 0.34
C TYR A 13 4.58 -11.38 1.04
N CYS A 14 4.64 -10.07 0.92
CA CYS A 14 5.59 -9.23 1.65
C CYS A 14 4.86 -8.39 2.68
N ASN A 15 5.37 -8.43 3.90
CA ASN A 15 4.85 -7.68 5.03
C ASN A 15 5.74 -6.49 5.40
N THR A 16 6.94 -6.39 4.82
CA THR A 16 7.90 -5.31 5.07
C THR A 16 8.45 -4.73 3.77
N SER A 17 8.94 -3.49 3.83
CA SER A 17 9.67 -2.83 2.74
C SER A 17 10.87 -3.66 2.29
N VAL A 18 11.67 -4.16 3.23
CA VAL A 18 12.85 -4.99 2.96
C VAL A 18 12.50 -6.24 2.15
N GLN A 19 11.41 -6.94 2.52
CA GLN A 19 10.94 -8.11 1.78
C GLN A 19 10.48 -7.74 0.37
N PHE A 20 9.77 -6.62 0.21
CA PHE A 20 9.33 -6.15 -1.10
C PHE A 20 10.50 -5.78 -2.02
N GLU A 21 11.51 -5.08 -1.49
CA GLU A 21 12.74 -4.74 -2.22
C GLU A 21 13.52 -6.00 -2.61
N TYR A 22 13.52 -7.03 -1.76
CA TYR A 22 14.07 -8.34 -2.10
C TYR A 22 13.33 -8.99 -3.28
N LEU A 23 11.99 -8.90 -3.34
CA LEU A 23 11.23 -9.43 -4.48
C LEU A 23 11.58 -8.73 -5.79
N LEU A 24 11.95 -7.44 -5.75
CA LEU A 24 12.24 -6.66 -6.96
C LEU A 24 13.61 -6.97 -7.57
N ASP A 25 14.53 -7.54 -6.80
CA ASP A 25 15.89 -7.83 -7.23
C ASP A 25 16.02 -9.28 -7.69
N LYS A 26 15.95 -9.50 -9.01
CA LYS A 26 16.07 -10.83 -9.62
C LYS A 26 17.37 -11.54 -9.26
N ASN A 27 18.45 -10.80 -8.98
CA ASN A 27 19.77 -11.38 -8.67
C ASN A 27 19.81 -12.02 -7.27
N LYS A 28 18.84 -11.70 -6.41
CA LYS A 28 18.71 -12.30 -5.08
C LYS A 28 17.95 -13.63 -5.11
N TRP A 29 17.43 -14.03 -6.26
CA TRP A 29 16.70 -15.28 -6.41
C TRP A 29 17.65 -16.40 -6.86
N PRO A 30 17.55 -17.61 -6.28
CA PRO A 30 18.39 -18.73 -6.69
C PRO A 30 18.00 -19.19 -8.10
N ASP A 31 18.92 -19.68 -8.93
CA ASP A 31 18.55 -20.14 -10.29
C ASP A 31 17.61 -21.36 -10.28
N LYS A 32 17.60 -22.13 -9.19
CA LYS A 32 16.76 -23.31 -8.98
C LYS A 32 16.18 -23.33 -7.57
N LEU A 33 14.99 -23.92 -7.45
CA LEU A 33 14.35 -24.21 -6.16
C LEU A 33 14.20 -25.72 -6.02
N CYS A 34 14.98 -26.33 -5.11
CA CYS A 34 15.00 -27.79 -4.91
C CYS A 34 15.19 -28.56 -6.23
N ASP A 35 16.22 -28.18 -7.00
CA ASP A 35 16.55 -28.72 -8.33
C ASP A 35 15.49 -28.56 -9.42
N CYS A 36 14.40 -27.83 -9.12
CA CYS A 36 13.37 -27.50 -10.09
C CYS A 36 13.64 -26.14 -10.72
N ASP A 37 13.46 -26.08 -12.04
CA ASP A 37 13.36 -24.82 -12.76
C ASP A 37 12.06 -24.12 -12.36
N TYR A 38 12.10 -22.79 -12.27
CA TYR A 38 10.93 -21.99 -11.98
C TYR A 38 10.97 -20.68 -12.78
N THR A 39 9.80 -20.08 -12.92
CA THR A 39 9.65 -18.73 -13.47
C THR A 39 9.19 -17.80 -12.36
N PHE A 40 9.77 -16.60 -12.32
CA PHE A 40 9.41 -15.59 -11.35
C PHE A 40 8.90 -14.34 -12.05
N ASP A 41 7.67 -13.97 -11.73
CA ASP A 41 7.07 -12.74 -12.21
C ASP A 41 7.27 -11.64 -11.16
N LEU A 42 7.89 -10.54 -11.58
CA LEU A 42 8.01 -9.36 -10.74
C LEU A 42 6.62 -8.80 -10.39
N PRO A 43 6.47 -8.20 -9.19
CA PRO A 43 5.23 -7.53 -8.81
C PRO A 43 4.77 -6.52 -9.87
N ARG A 44 3.59 -6.75 -10.45
CA ARG A 44 3.03 -5.83 -11.46
C ARG A 44 2.65 -4.46 -10.87
N LYS A 45 2.34 -4.44 -9.58
CA LYS A 45 1.93 -3.25 -8.83
C LYS A 45 3.00 -2.90 -7.82
N ILE A 46 3.54 -1.69 -7.97
CA ILE A 46 4.44 -1.09 -6.99
C ILE A 46 3.58 -0.38 -5.93
N PRO A 47 3.83 -0.60 -4.62
CA PRO A 47 3.15 0.12 -3.56
C PRO A 47 3.32 1.63 -3.73
N SER A 48 2.29 2.41 -3.40
CA SER A 48 2.33 3.87 -3.54
C SER A 48 3.43 4.55 -2.71
N SER A 49 3.88 3.90 -1.62
CA SER A 49 5.00 4.36 -0.81
C SER A 49 6.35 4.32 -1.54
N TYR A 50 6.42 3.67 -2.70
CA TYR A 50 7.60 3.61 -3.59
C TYR A 50 7.41 4.49 -4.83
N SER A 51 6.45 5.42 -4.79
CA SER A 51 6.07 6.22 -5.95
C SER A 51 6.07 7.71 -5.62
N VAL A 52 6.46 8.52 -6.61
CA VAL A 52 6.30 9.99 -6.57
C VAL A 52 5.52 10.47 -7.78
N VAL A 53 5.00 11.68 -7.65
CA VAL A 53 4.48 12.46 -8.77
C VAL A 53 5.45 13.57 -9.06
N MET A 54 5.95 13.60 -10.30
CA MET A 54 6.74 14.69 -10.82
C MET A 54 5.83 15.62 -11.62
N SER A 55 5.87 16.91 -11.31
CA SER A 55 5.05 17.94 -11.94
C SER A 55 5.85 18.71 -13.00
N ASN A 56 5.13 19.45 -13.85
CA ASN A 56 5.68 20.30 -14.92
C ASN A 56 6.39 19.55 -16.04
N VAL A 57 6.13 18.25 -16.20
CA VAL A 57 6.65 17.47 -17.33
C VAL A 57 5.72 17.69 -18.53
N PRO A 58 6.20 18.29 -19.65
CA PRO A 58 5.35 18.62 -20.80
C PRO A 58 4.57 17.41 -21.32
N THR A 59 3.31 17.59 -21.70
CA THR A 59 2.40 16.49 -22.07
C THR A 59 2.76 15.81 -23.38
N GLN A 60 3.48 16.51 -24.25
CA GLN A 60 3.96 16.03 -25.54
C GLN A 60 5.26 15.23 -25.45
N TRP A 61 5.93 15.24 -24.30
CA TRP A 61 7.16 14.48 -24.11
C TRP A 61 6.86 12.98 -23.98
N ASP A 62 7.67 12.18 -24.67
CA ASP A 62 7.71 10.74 -24.50
C ASP A 62 8.23 10.41 -23.10
N VAL A 63 7.38 9.77 -22.30
CA VAL A 63 7.68 9.49 -20.90
C VAL A 63 8.77 8.43 -20.76
N GLN A 64 8.87 7.50 -21.71
CA GLN A 64 9.87 6.43 -21.65
C GLN A 64 11.28 6.99 -21.85
N SER A 65 11.51 7.75 -22.92
CA SER A 65 12.79 8.41 -23.19
C SER A 65 13.21 9.33 -22.04
N PHE A 66 12.30 10.16 -21.55
CA PHE A 66 12.53 11.05 -20.40
C PHE A 66 12.91 10.28 -19.13
N CYS A 67 12.29 9.11 -18.91
CA CYS A 67 12.61 8.26 -17.77
C CYS A 67 13.99 7.61 -17.88
N ASP A 68 14.42 7.29 -19.10
CA ASP A 68 15.71 6.67 -19.33
C ASP A 68 16.86 7.66 -19.12
N GLU A 69 16.65 8.96 -19.40
CA GLU A 69 17.54 10.06 -18.98
C GLU A 69 17.61 10.16 -17.44
N LEU A 70 16.46 10.21 -16.75
CA LEU A 70 16.45 10.26 -15.27
C LEU A 70 17.18 9.07 -14.63
N LYS A 71 17.11 7.88 -15.23
CA LYS A 71 17.85 6.69 -14.76
C LYS A 71 19.37 6.84 -14.84
N LEU A 72 19.91 7.81 -15.57
CA LEU A 72 21.34 8.09 -15.54
C LEU A 72 21.78 8.53 -14.15
N GLN A 73 20.96 9.33 -13.47
CA GLN A 73 21.20 9.85 -12.12
C GLN A 73 20.53 9.00 -11.03
N TYR A 74 19.31 8.50 -11.27
CA TYR A 74 18.49 7.79 -10.29
C TYR A 74 18.31 6.32 -10.68
N LYS A 75 19.28 5.49 -10.31
CA LYS A 75 19.37 4.09 -10.77
C LYS A 75 18.23 3.19 -10.28
N THR A 76 17.54 3.57 -9.20
CA THR A 76 16.44 2.77 -8.64
C THR A 76 15.09 3.03 -9.29
N ILE A 77 15.00 3.91 -10.29
CA ILE A 77 13.78 4.08 -11.07
C ILE A 77 13.45 2.78 -11.82
N ILE A 78 12.29 2.21 -11.52
CA ILE A 78 11.75 1.02 -12.19
C ILE A 78 11.06 1.43 -13.49
N LYS A 79 10.13 2.39 -13.38
CA LYS A 79 9.29 2.84 -14.49
C LYS A 79 8.68 4.20 -14.21
N SER A 80 8.14 4.81 -15.25
CA SER A 80 7.31 6.00 -15.13
C SER A 80 6.07 5.89 -16.02
N GLU A 81 5.04 6.66 -15.68
CA GLU A 81 3.75 6.64 -16.37
C GLU A 81 3.15 8.05 -16.41
N ARG A 82 2.65 8.47 -17.60
CA ARG A 82 1.89 9.71 -17.74
C ARG A 82 0.60 9.62 -16.94
N LEU A 83 0.31 10.63 -16.12
CA LEU A 83 -1.00 10.73 -15.50
C LEU A 83 -2.01 11.35 -16.47
N TYR A 84 -3.26 10.93 -16.36
CA TYR A 84 -4.36 11.37 -17.20
C TYR A 84 -5.52 11.85 -16.34
N VAL A 85 -6.21 12.89 -16.80
CA VAL A 85 -7.54 13.19 -16.27
C VAL A 85 -8.56 12.18 -16.80
N ARG A 86 -9.71 12.15 -16.13
CA ARG A 86 -10.86 11.38 -16.57
C ARG A 86 -11.28 11.85 -17.97
N GLY A 87 -11.35 10.92 -18.93
CA GLY A 87 -11.54 11.22 -20.35
C GLY A 87 -10.27 11.10 -21.19
N GLY A 88 -9.14 10.66 -20.60
CA GLY A 88 -7.95 10.27 -21.34
C GLY A 88 -7.06 11.42 -21.80
N ARG A 89 -7.29 12.66 -21.32
CA ARG A 89 -6.40 13.78 -21.63
C ARG A 89 -5.16 13.71 -20.71
N PRO A 90 -3.93 13.76 -21.26
CA PRO A 90 -2.71 13.74 -20.46
C PRO A 90 -2.59 15.02 -19.63
N ILE A 91 -1.98 14.92 -18.45
CA ILE A 91 -1.65 16.09 -17.62
C ILE A 91 -0.13 16.26 -17.50
N PRO A 92 0.36 17.46 -17.14
CA PRO A 92 1.78 17.72 -16.96
C PRO A 92 2.31 17.13 -15.64
N LYS A 93 1.90 15.90 -15.34
CA LYS A 93 2.33 15.10 -14.21
C LYS A 93 2.65 13.69 -14.68
N ILE A 94 3.76 13.15 -14.21
CA ILE A 94 4.10 11.73 -14.38
C ILE A 94 4.23 11.10 -13.01
N ARG A 95 3.89 9.81 -12.92
CA ARG A 95 4.22 8.98 -11.77
C ARG A 95 5.55 8.29 -12.05
N ILE A 96 6.42 8.22 -11.05
CA ILE A 96 7.69 7.50 -11.12
C ILE A 96 7.72 6.50 -9.97
N ASP A 97 8.04 5.23 -10.29
CA ASP A 97 8.12 4.13 -9.35
C ASP A 97 9.59 3.75 -9.10
N PHE A 98 9.94 3.53 -7.84
CA PHE A 98 11.29 3.23 -7.38
C PHE A 98 11.40 1.83 -6.78
N SER A 99 12.58 1.23 -6.83
CA SER A 99 12.89 -0.05 -6.19
C SER A 99 13.45 0.09 -4.78
N SER A 100 13.80 1.30 -4.35
CA SER A 100 14.39 1.57 -3.03
C SER A 100 13.58 2.61 -2.27
N ASN A 101 13.05 2.24 -1.09
CA ASN A 101 12.33 3.19 -0.26
C ASN A 101 13.29 4.21 0.39
N LYS A 102 14.52 3.79 0.66
CA LYS A 102 15.56 4.63 1.27
C LYS A 102 15.92 5.79 0.34
N GLU A 103 16.28 5.49 -0.90
CA GLU A 103 16.65 6.53 -1.89
C GLU A 103 15.46 7.45 -2.18
N LEU A 104 14.26 6.89 -2.31
CA LEU A 104 13.05 7.67 -2.49
C LEU A 104 12.81 8.67 -1.35
N SER A 105 13.05 8.23 -0.11
CA SER A 105 12.92 9.09 1.07
C SER A 105 13.94 10.22 1.08
N GLU A 106 15.15 10.00 0.56
CA GLU A 106 16.18 11.04 0.40
C GLU A 106 15.80 12.03 -0.71
N ILE A 107 15.34 11.53 -1.86
CA ILE A 107 14.85 12.34 -2.98
C ILE A 107 13.66 13.23 -2.54
N LEU A 108 12.71 12.68 -1.78
CA LEU A 108 11.55 13.40 -1.27
C LEU A 108 11.91 14.52 -0.29
N LYS A 109 13.02 14.42 0.46
CA LYS A 109 13.50 15.51 1.32
C LYS A 109 13.89 16.74 0.50
N ASN A 110 14.45 16.53 -0.69
CA ASN A 110 14.87 17.60 -1.60
C ASN A 110 13.69 18.22 -2.37
N LYS A 111 12.55 17.52 -2.46
CA LYS A 111 11.31 17.96 -3.14
C LYS A 111 11.45 18.25 -4.64
N HIS A 112 12.61 17.97 -5.22
CA HIS A 112 12.86 18.08 -6.65
C HIS A 112 13.75 16.93 -7.14
N MET A 113 13.63 16.61 -8.41
CA MET A 113 14.57 15.75 -9.14
C MET A 113 15.25 16.57 -10.23
N LEU A 114 16.52 16.29 -10.46
CA LEU A 114 17.33 16.94 -11.48
C LEU A 114 17.30 16.10 -12.76
N LEU A 115 17.40 16.76 -13.91
CA LEU A 115 17.62 16.10 -15.19
C LEU A 115 19.01 16.52 -15.69
N ASP A 116 19.91 15.55 -15.74
CA ASP A 116 21.33 15.71 -16.09
C ASP A 116 22.08 16.71 -15.18
N ASP A 117 23.27 17.13 -15.60
CA ASP A 117 24.08 18.19 -14.98
C ASP A 117 23.52 19.61 -15.25
N CYS A 118 22.32 19.69 -15.83
CA CYS A 118 21.66 20.96 -16.15
C CYS A 118 20.84 21.48 -14.94
N PRO A 119 20.58 22.80 -14.84
CA PRO A 119 19.77 23.37 -13.75
C PRO A 119 18.27 23.02 -13.88
N THR A 120 17.89 22.11 -14.78
CA THR A 120 16.50 21.72 -14.99
C THR A 120 16.05 20.84 -13.83
N CYS A 121 15.28 21.42 -12.92
CA CYS A 121 14.71 20.73 -11.77
C CYS A 121 13.20 20.57 -11.94
N TYR A 122 12.70 19.39 -11.58
CA TYR A 122 11.28 19.08 -11.59
C TYR A 122 10.78 18.91 -10.16
N PRO A 123 9.73 19.65 -9.74
CA PRO A 123 9.10 19.47 -8.45
C PRO A 123 8.50 18.06 -8.33
N ILE A 124 8.69 17.45 -7.16
CA ILE A 124 8.13 16.14 -6.85
C ILE A 124 7.38 16.13 -5.52
N GLU A 125 6.41 15.22 -5.42
CA GLU A 125 5.63 14.95 -4.23
C GLU A 125 5.40 13.44 -4.08
N SER A 126 5.17 12.95 -2.86
CA SER A 126 4.80 11.55 -2.65
C SER A 126 3.51 11.22 -3.40
N TYR A 127 3.47 10.08 -4.09
CA TYR A 127 2.25 9.66 -4.78
C TYR A 127 1.20 9.17 -3.78
N VAL A 128 0.14 9.95 -3.65
CA VAL A 128 -1.05 9.54 -2.90
C VAL A 128 -2.11 9.08 -3.91
N PRO A 129 -2.46 7.78 -3.94
CA PRO A 129 -3.49 7.30 -4.86
C PRO A 129 -4.83 7.95 -4.50
N PRO A 130 -5.68 8.26 -5.49
CA PRO A 130 -7.00 8.80 -5.22
C PRO A 130 -7.79 7.88 -4.27
N PRO A 131 -8.43 8.41 -3.22
CA PRO A 131 -9.16 7.57 -2.28
C PRO A 131 -10.29 6.85 -3.02
N LYS A 132 -10.33 5.53 -2.84
CA LYS A 132 -11.37 4.69 -3.39
C LYS A 132 -12.60 4.80 -2.50
N VAL A 133 -13.70 5.28 -3.08
CA VAL A 133 -15.02 5.22 -2.48
C VAL A 133 -15.66 3.92 -2.94
N LEU A 134 -15.77 2.95 -2.03
CA LEU A 134 -16.47 1.70 -2.24
C LEU A 134 -17.97 2.00 -2.37
N ARG A 135 -18.65 1.30 -3.27
CA ARG A 135 -20.10 1.31 -3.38
C ARG A 135 -20.60 -0.13 -3.34
N CYS A 136 -21.57 -0.41 -2.48
CA CYS A 136 -22.29 -1.67 -2.52
C CYS A 136 -23.19 -1.71 -3.75
N TYR A 137 -23.01 -2.69 -4.63
CA TYR A 137 -23.82 -2.83 -5.85
C TYR A 137 -25.25 -3.31 -5.58
N ILE A 138 -25.57 -3.73 -4.36
CA ILE A 138 -26.91 -4.18 -3.96
C ILE A 138 -27.71 -3.01 -3.39
N CYS A 139 -27.26 -2.40 -2.28
CA CYS A 139 -28.01 -1.34 -1.61
C CYS A 139 -27.55 0.09 -2.00
N GLN A 140 -26.55 0.21 -2.88
CA GLN A 140 -26.01 1.48 -3.37
C GLN A 140 -25.39 2.41 -2.32
N GLN A 141 -25.23 1.96 -1.08
CA GLN A 141 -24.53 2.69 -0.03
C GLN A 141 -23.03 2.77 -0.31
N TYR A 142 -22.42 3.88 0.13
CA TYR A 142 -21.01 4.14 -0.03
C TYR A 142 -20.23 3.81 1.25
N ASP A 143 -19.06 3.21 1.09
CA ASP A 143 -18.04 2.99 2.14
C ASP A 143 -18.47 2.29 3.44
N ASP A 144 -19.57 1.56 3.39
CA ASP A 144 -20.08 0.76 4.52
C ASP A 144 -19.72 -0.73 4.40
N HIS A 145 -19.94 -1.34 3.23
CA HIS A 145 -19.70 -2.77 3.00
C HIS A 145 -19.54 -3.13 1.51
N VAL A 146 -19.03 -4.34 1.25
CA VAL A 146 -19.02 -4.95 -0.09
C VAL A 146 -20.32 -5.74 -0.33
N ALA A 147 -20.71 -5.91 -1.59
CA ALA A 147 -21.95 -6.61 -1.97
C ALA A 147 -22.08 -8.02 -1.36
N ALA A 148 -20.98 -8.75 -1.25
CA ALA A 148 -20.96 -10.10 -0.66
C ALA A 148 -21.47 -10.14 0.80
N TYR A 149 -21.29 -9.05 1.54
CA TYR A 149 -21.70 -8.90 2.95
C TYR A 149 -22.75 -7.81 3.14
N CYS A 150 -23.57 -7.55 2.12
CA CYS A 150 -24.65 -6.58 2.21
C CYS A 150 -25.71 -7.05 3.23
N PRO A 151 -26.11 -6.20 4.20
CA PRO A 151 -27.20 -6.51 5.13
C PRO A 151 -28.58 -6.46 4.44
N ASN A 152 -28.69 -5.76 3.30
CA ASN A 152 -29.93 -5.54 2.56
C ASN A 152 -29.99 -6.40 1.28
N LYS A 153 -29.54 -7.66 1.32
CA LYS A 153 -29.56 -8.56 0.14
C LYS A 153 -30.94 -8.74 -0.46
N ASP A 154 -31.96 -8.82 0.40
CA ASP A 154 -33.35 -9.03 -0.02
C ASP A 154 -34.04 -7.75 -0.48
N LYS A 155 -33.37 -6.59 -0.37
CA LYS A 155 -33.89 -5.27 -0.75
C LYS A 155 -32.90 -4.55 -1.67
N PRO A 156 -32.63 -5.10 -2.87
CA PRO A 156 -31.73 -4.46 -3.81
C PRO A 156 -32.30 -3.12 -4.26
N ILE A 157 -31.41 -2.16 -4.48
CA ILE A 157 -31.71 -0.83 -4.99
C ILE A 157 -31.08 -0.71 -6.38
N CYS A 158 -31.89 -0.33 -7.35
CA CYS A 158 -31.45 -0.13 -8.72
C CYS A 158 -30.52 1.09 -8.80
N PHE A 159 -29.31 0.91 -9.34
CA PHE A 159 -28.38 2.04 -9.44
C PHE A 159 -28.83 3.12 -10.43
N LYS A 160 -29.69 2.78 -11.41
CA LYS A 160 -30.19 3.72 -12.43
C LYS A 160 -31.24 4.66 -11.86
N CYS A 161 -32.27 4.12 -11.21
CA CYS A 161 -33.44 4.89 -10.76
C CYS A 161 -33.59 5.02 -9.24
N GLY A 162 -32.73 4.38 -8.44
CA GLY A 162 -32.77 4.48 -6.99
C GLY A 162 -33.96 3.78 -6.30
N GLN A 163 -34.83 3.09 -7.05
CA GLN A 163 -35.97 2.35 -6.50
C GLN A 163 -35.57 0.93 -6.05
N GLN A 164 -36.40 0.34 -5.17
CA GLN A 164 -36.16 -0.99 -4.61
C GLN A 164 -36.51 -2.10 -5.61
N HIS A 165 -35.57 -2.41 -6.49
CA HIS A 165 -35.56 -3.60 -7.33
C HIS A 165 -34.13 -3.92 -7.78
N GLN A 166 -33.91 -5.13 -8.29
CA GLN A 166 -32.62 -5.51 -8.86
C GLN A 166 -32.32 -4.69 -10.12
N TYR A 167 -31.04 -4.38 -10.36
CA TYR A 167 -30.65 -3.67 -11.57
C TYR A 167 -31.11 -4.43 -12.82
N ASN A 168 -31.82 -3.72 -13.68
CA ASN A 168 -32.18 -4.14 -15.02
C ASN A 168 -31.67 -3.08 -16.02
N PRO A 169 -30.86 -3.47 -17.03
CA PRO A 169 -30.45 -2.57 -18.12
C PRO A 169 -31.64 -1.86 -18.80
N GLU A 170 -32.78 -2.54 -18.89
CA GLU A 170 -34.01 -2.06 -19.54
C GLU A 170 -34.96 -1.35 -18.56
N CYS A 171 -34.48 -0.96 -17.38
CA CYS A 171 -35.29 -0.24 -16.39
C CYS A 171 -35.87 1.05 -17.00
N GLN A 172 -37.21 1.12 -17.10
CA GLN A 172 -37.96 2.24 -17.68
C GLN A 172 -38.16 3.41 -16.71
N ASN A 173 -37.81 3.23 -15.44
CA ASN A 173 -37.89 4.29 -14.44
C ASN A 173 -36.90 5.43 -14.76
N GLU A 174 -37.29 6.64 -14.40
CA GLU A 174 -36.45 7.82 -14.55
C GLU A 174 -35.11 7.68 -13.81
N ILE A 175 -34.06 8.28 -14.38
CA ILE A 175 -32.74 8.24 -13.78
C ILE A 175 -32.76 9.07 -12.50
N CYS A 176 -32.43 8.43 -11.38
CA CYS A 176 -32.48 9.08 -10.07
C CYS A 176 -31.43 8.50 -9.12
N CYS A 177 -30.74 9.40 -8.42
CA CYS A 177 -29.76 9.04 -7.41
C CYS A 177 -30.45 8.71 -6.08
N VAL A 178 -30.16 7.55 -5.48
CA VAL A 178 -30.78 7.17 -4.19
C VAL A 178 -30.44 8.13 -3.03
N HIS A 179 -29.27 8.78 -3.10
CA HIS A 179 -28.75 9.61 -2.00
C HIS A 179 -29.23 11.05 -2.05
N TYR A 180 -29.32 11.62 -3.25
CA TYR A 180 -29.62 13.05 -3.46
C TYR A 180 -30.94 13.27 -4.20
N LYS A 181 -31.56 12.21 -4.73
CA LYS A 181 -32.75 12.25 -5.59
C LYS A 181 -32.62 13.19 -6.80
N GLY A 182 -31.40 13.34 -7.33
CA GLY A 182 -31.12 14.16 -8.51
C GLY A 182 -31.05 13.36 -9.81
N ASP A 183 -30.95 14.08 -10.93
CA ASP A 183 -31.04 13.59 -12.32
C ASP A 183 -29.80 12.84 -12.81
N HIS A 184 -29.26 11.95 -11.98
CA HIS A 184 -28.12 11.12 -12.32
C HIS A 184 -28.19 9.76 -11.64
N MET A 185 -27.60 8.75 -12.28
CA MET A 185 -27.51 7.41 -11.71
C MET A 185 -26.62 7.37 -10.46
N THR A 186 -26.95 6.49 -9.52
CA THR A 186 -26.12 6.25 -8.34
C THR A 186 -24.77 5.67 -8.75
N GLY A 187 -23.68 6.30 -8.30
CA GLY A 187 -22.33 5.98 -8.75
C GLY A 187 -21.72 7.04 -9.66
N ASN A 188 -22.51 8.02 -10.15
CA ASN A 188 -21.99 9.13 -10.92
C ASN A 188 -20.80 9.77 -10.17
N PRO A 189 -19.61 9.87 -10.79
CA PRO A 189 -18.43 10.51 -10.20
C PRO A 189 -18.66 11.93 -9.67
N ASN A 190 -19.62 12.65 -10.26
CA ASN A 190 -20.01 14.01 -9.87
C ASN A 190 -21.18 14.03 -8.87
N CYS A 191 -21.61 12.87 -8.34
CA CYS A 191 -22.62 12.80 -7.29
C CYS A 191 -22.12 13.54 -6.03
N PRO A 192 -22.87 14.52 -5.48
CA PRO A 192 -22.47 15.26 -4.29
C PRO A 192 -22.10 14.36 -3.11
N LYS A 193 -22.90 13.31 -2.85
CA LYS A 193 -22.62 12.36 -1.76
C LYS A 193 -21.31 11.60 -1.94
N LYS A 194 -20.97 11.25 -3.19
CA LYS A 194 -19.70 10.58 -3.51
C LYS A 194 -18.51 11.52 -3.38
N ILE A 195 -18.68 12.80 -3.71
CA ILE A 195 -17.65 13.82 -3.52
C ILE A 195 -17.40 14.03 -2.03
N GLU A 196 -18.46 14.22 -1.24
CA GLU A 196 -18.40 14.37 0.23
C GLU A 196 -17.59 13.22 0.88
N ILE A 197 -17.94 11.96 0.59
CA ILE A 197 -17.25 10.80 1.17
C ILE A 197 -15.79 10.72 0.69
N ARG A 198 -15.53 11.05 -0.58
CA ARG A 198 -14.17 11.10 -1.12
C ARG A 198 -13.32 12.12 -0.37
N ASP A 199 -13.87 13.29 -0.09
CA ASP A 199 -13.15 14.36 0.58
C ASP A 199 -12.91 14.05 2.06
N LEU A 200 -13.89 13.45 2.75
CA LEU A 200 -13.70 12.89 4.10
C LEU A 200 -12.56 11.86 4.12
N LYS A 201 -12.50 10.97 3.13
CA LYS A 201 -11.39 10.01 3.01
C LYS A 201 -10.04 10.66 2.74
N LYS A 202 -9.98 11.74 1.94
CA LYS A 202 -8.71 12.47 1.72
C LYS A 202 -8.15 13.01 3.03
N LEU A 203 -9.02 13.55 3.90
CA LEU A 203 -8.62 14.07 5.21
C LEU A 203 -8.06 12.96 6.11
N GLN A 204 -8.64 11.75 6.06
CA GLN A 204 -8.15 10.60 6.83
C GLN A 204 -6.81 10.05 6.30
N THR A 205 -6.53 10.20 5.00
CA THR A 205 -5.31 9.68 4.37
C THR A 205 -4.12 10.63 4.38
N ASN A 206 -4.29 11.88 4.85
CA ASN A 206 -3.23 12.88 4.94
C ASN A 206 -2.63 12.90 6.36
N PRO A 207 -1.43 12.35 6.59
CA PRO A 207 -0.80 12.32 7.92
C PRO A 207 -0.35 13.69 8.43
N SER A 208 -0.42 14.75 7.61
CA SER A 208 0.07 16.10 7.98
C SER A 208 -0.98 17.01 8.63
N SER A 209 -2.24 16.58 8.75
CA SER A 209 -3.31 17.37 9.36
C SER A 209 -4.10 16.55 10.37
N SER A 210 -3.53 16.32 11.56
CA SER A 210 -4.23 16.09 12.84
C SER A 210 -3.27 15.46 13.85
N LYS A 211 -2.76 16.26 14.79
CA LYS A 211 -2.51 15.77 16.15
C LYS A 211 -3.89 15.50 16.76
N ILE A 212 -4.47 14.34 16.50
CA ILE A 212 -5.61 13.83 17.27
C ILE A 212 -5.12 12.57 17.97
N SER A 213 -5.09 12.72 19.29
CA SER A 213 -4.73 11.74 20.31
C SER A 213 -5.46 10.41 20.13
N TYR A 214 -4.68 9.35 20.27
CA TYR A 214 -5.05 7.97 20.57
C TYR A 214 -6.38 7.85 21.33
N LEU A 215 -7.35 7.16 20.71
CA LEU A 215 -8.27 6.17 21.30
C LEU A 215 -9.44 5.91 20.34
N SER A 216 -9.21 5.11 19.30
CA SER A 216 -10.23 4.19 18.80
C SER A 216 -9.56 3.06 18.00
N ASN A 217 -9.48 1.91 18.67
CA ASN A 217 -9.23 0.56 18.19
C ASN A 217 -8.98 0.33 16.68
N ARG A 218 -7.78 -0.19 16.43
CA ARG A 218 -7.44 -1.27 15.48
C ARG A 218 -8.05 -1.13 14.07
N ASN A 219 -7.22 -0.65 13.14
CA ASN A 219 -6.91 -1.34 11.88
C ASN A 219 -5.75 -0.60 11.18
N ILE A 220 -4.56 -0.74 11.77
CA ILE A 220 -3.31 -0.51 11.06
C ILE A 220 -3.19 -1.65 10.06
N TRP A 221 -3.50 -1.34 8.80
CA TRP A 221 -3.05 -2.03 7.58
C TRP A 221 -2.65 -3.51 7.71
N THR A 222 -3.63 -4.39 7.90
CA THR A 222 -3.51 -5.78 7.45
C THR A 222 -4.25 -5.88 6.13
N GLY A 223 -3.55 -6.24 5.06
CA GLY A 223 -4.09 -6.51 3.74
C GLY A 223 -4.99 -7.75 3.69
N ASN A 224 -5.99 -7.86 4.56
CA ASN A 224 -7.05 -8.85 4.47
C ASN A 224 -8.22 -8.30 3.67
N SER A 225 -7.98 -8.13 2.37
CA SER A 225 -9.02 -8.38 1.39
C SER A 225 -8.66 -9.71 0.74
N VAL A 226 -9.09 -10.81 1.36
CA VAL A 226 -9.24 -12.09 0.65
C VAL A 226 -10.36 -11.86 -0.38
N LEU A 227 -9.98 -11.34 -1.54
CA LEU A 227 -10.77 -11.44 -2.76
C LEU A 227 -10.24 -12.69 -3.46
N HIS A 228 -10.97 -13.80 -3.30
CA HIS A 228 -10.93 -14.92 -4.22
C HIS A 228 -11.17 -14.38 -5.63
N LEU A 229 -10.17 -14.47 -6.50
CA LEU A 229 -10.30 -14.23 -7.92
C LEU A 229 -9.66 -15.40 -8.67
N PHE A 230 -10.54 -16.11 -9.37
CA PHE A 230 -10.36 -17.15 -10.39
C PHE A 230 -10.35 -18.63 -9.96
N GLY A 231 -11.30 -19.37 -10.54
CA GLY A 231 -11.18 -20.81 -10.84
C GLY A 231 -12.32 -21.70 -10.32
N ASP A 232 -13.40 -21.82 -11.09
CA ASP A 232 -14.41 -22.87 -10.92
C ASP A 232 -13.78 -24.27 -10.99
N SER A 233 -14.10 -25.09 -9.98
CA SER A 233 -14.05 -26.57 -9.91
C SER A 233 -13.29 -27.08 -8.68
N ALA A 234 -13.94 -27.03 -7.52
CA ALA A 234 -13.76 -28.03 -6.47
C ALA A 234 -14.99 -28.00 -5.56
N THR A 235 -15.51 -29.19 -5.29
CA THR A 235 -16.73 -29.53 -4.55
C THR A 235 -16.98 -28.69 -3.29
N LYS A 236 -18.22 -28.23 -3.13
CA LYS A 236 -18.80 -27.59 -1.94
C LYS A 236 -18.40 -28.32 -0.64
N PRO A 237 -17.87 -27.66 0.40
CA PRO A 237 -17.87 -28.20 1.75
C PRO A 237 -19.26 -27.99 2.35
N THR A 238 -19.90 -29.09 2.70
CA THR A 238 -21.14 -29.13 3.48
C THR A 238 -20.87 -28.60 4.89
N LEU A 239 -21.62 -27.58 5.31
CA LEU A 239 -21.62 -27.09 6.70
C LEU A 239 -22.15 -28.19 7.63
N THR A 240 -21.27 -28.90 8.32
CA THR A 240 -21.62 -29.75 9.46
C THR A 240 -21.67 -28.94 10.74
N LYS A 241 -22.70 -29.22 11.54
CA LYS A 241 -23.08 -28.56 12.79
C LYS A 241 -21.92 -28.53 13.81
N ASN A 242 -21.77 -27.37 14.46
CA ASN A 242 -20.79 -27.08 15.51
C ASN A 242 -20.77 -28.16 16.60
N ASN A 243 -19.59 -28.74 16.83
CA ASN A 243 -19.30 -29.65 17.93
C ASN A 243 -18.66 -28.85 19.08
N PRO A 244 -19.23 -28.80 20.31
CA PRO A 244 -18.74 -27.96 21.40
C PRO A 244 -17.32 -28.31 21.91
N ASN A 245 -16.73 -29.42 21.47
CA ASN A 245 -15.37 -29.83 21.84
C ASN A 245 -14.23 -29.13 21.06
N GLU A 246 -14.50 -28.44 19.94
CA GLU A 246 -13.45 -27.71 19.20
C GLU A 246 -13.07 -26.37 19.86
N ASN A 247 -13.99 -25.75 20.60
CA ASN A 247 -13.76 -24.45 21.25
C ASN A 247 -12.70 -24.51 22.38
N VAL A 248 -12.52 -25.65 23.03
CA VAL A 248 -11.57 -25.81 24.15
C VAL A 248 -10.12 -25.86 23.66
N HIS A 249 -9.88 -26.39 22.46
CA HIS A 249 -8.55 -26.39 21.84
C HIS A 249 -8.14 -25.01 21.33
N SER A 250 -9.10 -24.24 20.79
CA SER A 250 -8.85 -22.87 20.33
C SER A 250 -8.48 -21.90 21.47
N LEU A 251 -9.05 -22.08 22.66
CA LEU A 251 -8.72 -21.26 23.83
C LEU A 251 -7.29 -21.52 24.34
N LYS A 252 -6.86 -22.79 24.44
CA LYS A 252 -5.49 -23.14 24.85
C LYS A 252 -4.43 -22.62 23.88
N LEU A 253 -4.74 -22.57 22.58
CA LEU A 253 -3.86 -22.00 21.57
C LEU A 253 -3.72 -20.48 21.74
N LEU A 254 -4.81 -19.77 22.06
CA LEU A 254 -4.79 -18.33 22.33
C LEU A 254 -3.96 -17.98 23.57
N ASP A 255 -4.07 -18.77 24.64
CA ASP A 255 -3.27 -18.56 25.85
C ASP A 255 -1.78 -18.78 25.58
N THR A 256 -1.44 -19.78 24.77
CA THR A 256 -0.05 -20.04 24.36
C THR A 256 0.50 -18.89 23.52
N ILE A 257 -0.30 -18.36 22.59
CA ILE A 257 0.08 -17.19 21.79
C ILE A 257 0.28 -15.96 22.68
N HIS A 258 -0.60 -15.75 23.67
CA HIS A 258 -0.50 -14.63 24.59
C HIS A 258 0.79 -14.68 25.43
N LEU A 259 1.15 -15.86 25.95
CA LEU A 259 2.39 -16.06 26.70
C LEU A 259 3.63 -15.81 25.84
N ASN A 260 3.62 -16.26 24.59
CA ASN A 260 4.72 -16.00 23.66
C ASN A 260 4.87 -14.51 23.34
N ILE A 261 3.76 -13.79 23.18
CA ILE A 261 3.78 -12.33 22.97
C ILE A 261 4.36 -11.62 24.19
N GLN A 262 3.98 -12.01 25.41
CA GLN A 262 4.53 -11.41 26.63
C GLN A 262 6.05 -11.64 26.73
N SER A 263 6.52 -12.86 26.46
CA SER A 263 7.94 -13.17 26.47
C SER A 263 8.74 -12.34 25.44
N ILE A 264 8.18 -12.13 24.24
CA ILE A 264 8.82 -11.28 23.22
C ILE A 264 8.89 -9.81 23.68
N LEU A 265 7.85 -9.30 24.33
CA LEU A 265 7.83 -7.92 24.84
C LEU A 265 8.87 -7.72 25.95
N GLU A 266 9.06 -8.70 26.82
CA GLU A 266 10.10 -8.68 27.85
C GLU A 266 11.52 -8.67 27.24
N GLN A 267 11.77 -9.54 26.26
CA GLN A 267 13.03 -9.55 25.52
C GLN A 267 13.30 -8.22 24.80
N GLN A 268 12.27 -7.60 24.23
CA GLN A 268 12.38 -6.30 23.58
C GLN A 268 12.72 -5.19 24.60
N ALA A 269 12.14 -5.23 25.80
CA ALA A 269 12.45 -4.28 26.85
C ALA A 269 13.90 -4.41 27.33
N GLU A 270 14.40 -5.64 27.48
CA GLU A 270 15.79 -5.90 27.85
C GLU A 270 16.78 -5.43 26.78
N LEU A 271 16.47 -5.67 25.51
CA LEU A 271 17.29 -5.21 24.38
C LEU A 271 17.36 -3.67 24.33
N ASN A 272 16.24 -3.00 24.56
CA ASN A 272 16.20 -1.53 24.59
C ASN A 272 17.03 -0.96 25.74
N LYS A 273 17.04 -1.63 26.91
CA LYS A 273 17.90 -1.26 28.03
C LYS A 273 19.38 -1.39 27.65
N HIS A 274 19.76 -2.52 27.05
CA HIS A 274 21.15 -2.75 26.61
C HIS A 274 21.60 -1.71 25.56
N LEU A 275 20.70 -1.32 24.64
CA LEU A 275 20.99 -0.27 23.66
C LEU A 275 21.24 1.09 24.32
N SER A 276 20.47 1.42 25.36
CA SER A 276 20.65 2.64 26.13
C SER A 276 22.01 2.66 26.85
N ASP A 277 22.40 1.54 27.45
CA ASP A 277 23.69 1.40 28.15
C ASP A 277 24.88 1.55 27.18
N LEU A 278 24.80 0.93 26.00
CA LEU A 278 25.81 1.10 24.94
C LEU A 278 25.90 2.55 24.46
N THR A 279 24.77 3.25 24.33
CA THR A 279 24.74 4.66 23.93
C THR A 279 25.44 5.54 24.96
N LEU A 280 25.25 5.24 26.25
CA LEU A 280 25.91 5.95 27.34
C LEU A 280 27.43 5.73 27.32
N GLN A 281 27.87 4.48 27.13
CA GLN A 281 29.29 4.15 26.98
C GLN A 281 29.95 4.86 25.79
N GLN A 282 29.28 4.91 24.63
CA GLN A 282 29.80 5.64 23.46
C GLN A 282 29.96 7.13 23.73
N ASN A 283 29.02 7.74 24.45
CA ASN A 283 29.10 9.15 24.82
C ASN A 283 30.27 9.42 25.78
N ASP A 284 30.54 8.51 26.72
CA ASP A 284 31.66 8.67 27.65
C ASP A 284 33.00 8.49 26.93
N GLN A 285 33.12 7.52 26.02
CA GLN A 285 34.30 7.39 25.15
C GLN A 285 34.52 8.64 24.27
N ALA A 286 33.45 9.24 23.74
CA ALA A 286 33.55 10.46 22.96
C ALA A 286 34.08 11.64 23.79
N LYS A 287 33.68 11.76 25.06
CA LYS A 287 34.20 12.80 25.98
C LYS A 287 35.69 12.58 26.26
N GLU A 288 36.13 11.34 26.45
CA GLU A 288 37.55 11.03 26.66
C GLU A 288 38.39 11.43 25.44
N ILE A 289 37.93 11.13 24.22
CA ILE A 289 38.61 11.52 22.98
C ILE A 289 38.71 13.04 22.87
N ILE A 290 37.63 13.78 23.18
CA ILE A 290 37.65 15.24 23.18
C ILE A 290 38.68 15.78 24.19
N ASN A 291 38.72 15.22 25.40
CA ASN A 291 39.66 15.63 26.43
C ASN A 291 41.12 15.38 26.01
N VAL A 292 41.41 14.20 25.43
CA VAL A 292 42.76 13.88 24.90
C VAL A 292 43.15 14.83 23.78
N ASN A 293 42.25 15.14 22.85
CA ASN A 293 42.53 16.10 21.78
C ASN A 293 42.80 17.51 22.31
N GLN A 294 42.12 17.92 23.38
CA GLN A 294 42.33 19.22 24.01
C GLN A 294 43.72 19.30 24.66
N ILE A 295 44.12 18.26 25.41
CA ILE A 295 45.48 18.14 25.98
C ILE A 295 46.55 18.16 24.88
N LEU A 296 46.34 17.45 23.77
CA LEU A 296 47.29 17.43 22.65
C LEU A 296 47.43 18.81 21.99
N ASN A 297 46.34 19.55 21.82
CA ASN A 297 46.38 20.90 21.27
C ASN A 297 47.16 21.86 22.18
N ASP A 298 46.97 21.77 23.49
CA ASP A 298 47.68 22.61 24.47
C ASP A 298 49.20 22.34 24.50
N ILE A 299 49.64 21.12 24.12
CA ILE A 299 51.07 20.75 24.05
C ILE A 299 51.69 21.19 22.72
N VAL A 300 50.95 21.10 21.61
CA VAL A 300 51.48 21.35 20.25
C VAL A 300 51.46 22.84 19.87
N CYS A 301 50.63 23.67 20.53
CA CYS A 301 50.59 25.13 20.35
C CYS A 301 50.57 25.88 21.70
N PRO A 302 51.68 25.91 22.45
CA PRO A 302 51.81 26.71 23.67
C PRO A 302 51.83 28.21 23.42
#